data_AF-A0A1V5BBS9-F1
#
_entry.id   AF-A0A1V5BBS9-F1
#
_cell.length_a   1.000
_cell.length_b   1.000
_cell.length_c   1.000
_cell.angle_alpha   90.00
_cell.angle_beta   90.00
_cell.angle_gamma   90.00
#
_symmetry.space_group_name_H-M   'P 1'
#
loop_
_entity.id
_entity.type
_entity.pdbx_description
1 polymer ?
#
loop_
_entity_poly.entity_id
_entity_poly.type
_entity_poly.pdbx_seq_one_letter_code
_entity_poly.pdbx_strand_id
1 'polypeptide(L)'
;MEIFKKVTESARTIGEGAKSIGKKSSDFMGAAKLKYEINKLEKEMENNISALGNLVYMQYKGEKGLEAEVERLLKSTRALEDDITGFEEQIAKLLPKPPVCSKCLTELPFDAKYCFNCGAKMAQDGQTE
;
A
#
# COMPACT_ATOMS: atom_id res chain seq x y z
N MET A 1 -2.07 -5.58 -21.16
CA MET A 1 -2.13 -4.13 -21.44
C MET A 1 -3.31 -3.52 -20.66
N GLU A 2 -3.14 -3.20 -19.38
CA GLU A 2 -4.16 -2.49 -18.57
C GLU A 2 -3.59 -1.31 -17.76
N ILE A 3 -2.33 -0.96 -18.00
CA ILE A 3 -1.58 0.05 -17.23
C ILE A 3 -1.81 1.49 -17.73
N PHE A 4 -2.43 1.67 -18.90
CA PHE A 4 -2.57 2.99 -19.54
C PHE A 4 -3.91 3.70 -19.32
N LYS A 5 -4.90 3.09 -18.65
CA LYS A 5 -6.20 3.73 -18.39
C LYS A 5 -6.31 4.48 -17.05
N LYS A 6 -5.37 4.32 -16.13
CA LYS A 6 -5.45 4.93 -14.79
C LYS A 6 -4.72 6.28 -14.64
N VAL A 7 -4.04 6.75 -15.69
CA VAL A 7 -3.23 7.98 -15.63
C VAL A 7 -4.00 9.24 -16.05
N THR A 8 -5.18 9.12 -16.65
CA THR A 8 -5.95 10.26 -17.17
C THR A 8 -7.12 10.72 -16.29
N GLU A 9 -7.62 9.90 -15.36
CA GLU A 9 -8.69 10.33 -14.43
C GLU A 9 -8.13 11.06 -13.19
N SER A 10 -6.89 10.79 -12.81
CA SER A 10 -6.22 11.41 -11.65
C SER A 10 -5.91 12.91 -11.83
N ALA A 11 -6.05 13.45 -13.05
CA ALA A 11 -5.79 14.86 -13.35
C ALA A 11 -7.00 15.79 -13.16
N ARG A 12 -8.23 15.25 -13.04
CA ARG A 12 -9.45 16.09 -12.90
C ARG A 12 -9.95 16.28 -11.47
N THR A 13 -9.50 15.46 -10.52
CA THR A 13 -9.94 15.55 -9.11
C THR A 13 -8.92 16.27 -8.20
N ILE A 14 -8.08 17.14 -8.78
CA ILE A 14 -7.10 17.96 -8.04
C ILE A 14 -7.69 19.35 -7.70
N GLY A 15 -8.84 19.72 -8.27
CA GLY A 15 -9.38 21.08 -8.20
C GLY A 15 -10.19 21.46 -6.94
N GLU A 16 -10.79 20.51 -6.21
CA GLU A 16 -11.79 20.86 -5.17
C GLU A 16 -11.35 20.62 -3.72
N GLY A 17 -10.15 20.05 -3.49
CA GLY A 17 -9.59 19.80 -2.14
C GLY A 17 -8.67 20.89 -1.58
N ALA A 18 -8.53 22.03 -2.26
CA ALA A 18 -7.44 23.00 -2.04
C ALA A 18 -7.61 23.97 -0.84
N LYS A 19 -8.40 23.65 0.20
CA LYS A 19 -8.62 24.53 1.37
C LYS A 19 -8.06 24.03 2.71
N SER A 20 -7.19 23.02 2.74
CA SER A 20 -6.52 22.57 3.98
C SER A 20 -4.98 22.51 3.90
N ILE A 21 -4.38 23.41 3.12
CA ILE A 21 -2.92 23.52 2.94
C ILE A 21 -2.36 24.42 4.04
N GLY A 22 -1.59 23.83 4.96
CA GLY A 22 -0.82 24.56 5.97
C GLY A 22 -0.18 23.64 7.00
N LYS A 23 -0.89 22.59 7.43
CA LYS A 23 -0.38 21.61 8.42
C LYS A 23 -0.01 20.23 7.85
N LYS A 24 -0.30 19.93 6.58
CA LYS A 24 -0.13 18.59 5.98
C LYS A 24 1.11 18.40 5.07
N SER A 25 1.96 19.42 4.92
CA SER A 25 3.12 19.34 4.01
C SER A 25 4.22 18.40 4.51
N SER A 26 4.49 18.37 5.83
CA SER A 26 5.46 17.46 6.44
C SER A 26 5.04 15.99 6.34
N ASP A 27 3.78 15.69 6.66
CA ASP A 27 3.26 14.33 6.66
C ASP A 27 3.19 13.77 5.23
N PHE A 28 2.83 14.62 4.27
CA PHE A 28 2.87 14.28 2.86
C PHE A 28 4.29 13.98 2.38
N MET A 29 5.28 14.79 2.77
CA MET A 29 6.68 14.57 2.42
C MET A 29 7.24 13.30 3.09
N GLY A 30 6.86 13.03 4.34
CA GLY A 30 7.17 11.78 5.04
C GLY A 30 6.59 10.57 4.32
N ALA A 31 5.30 10.61 3.95
CA ALA A 31 4.65 9.54 3.21
C ALA A 31 5.25 9.34 1.80
N ALA A 32 5.64 10.42 1.11
CA ALA A 32 6.30 10.32 -0.19
C ALA A 32 7.67 9.62 -0.09
N LYS A 33 8.45 9.92 0.96
CA LYS A 33 9.72 9.24 1.23
C LYS A 33 9.51 7.75 1.52
N LEU A 34 8.54 7.40 2.38
CA LEU A 34 8.22 6.00 2.68
C LEU A 34 7.78 5.25 1.42
N LYS A 35 6.95 5.86 0.57
CA LYS A 35 6.58 5.27 -0.73
C LYS A 35 7.78 5.05 -1.65
N TYR A 36 8.74 5.96 -1.65
CA TYR A 36 9.96 5.78 -2.43
C TYR A 36 10.76 4.56 -1.94
N GLU A 37 10.91 4.40 -0.62
CA GLU A 37 11.57 3.22 -0.04
C GLU A 37 10.80 1.92 -0.37
N ILE A 38 9.46 1.92 -0.26
CA ILE A 38 8.64 0.77 -0.68
C ILE A 38 8.93 0.37 -2.12
N ASN A 39 8.90 1.33 -3.07
CA ASN A 39 9.19 1.03 -4.48
C ASN A 39 10.59 0.45 -4.69
N LYS A 40 11.57 0.81 -3.85
CA LYS A 40 12.91 0.26 -3.91
C LYS A 40 12.93 -1.19 -3.40
N LEU A 41 12.29 -1.46 -2.27
CA LEU A 41 12.17 -2.80 -1.69
C LEU A 41 11.37 -3.74 -2.61
N GLU A 42 10.29 -3.25 -3.23
CA GLU A 42 9.49 -4.02 -4.19
C GLU A 42 10.33 -4.47 -5.40
N LYS A 43 11.21 -3.60 -5.91
CA LYS A 43 12.13 -3.97 -6.99
C LYS A 43 13.14 -5.01 -6.55
N GLU A 44 13.65 -4.91 -5.32
CA GLU A 44 14.56 -5.91 -4.77
C GLU A 44 13.86 -7.26 -4.60
N MET A 45 12.62 -7.24 -4.13
CA MET A 45 11.75 -8.41 -4.01
C MET A 45 11.48 -9.07 -5.36
N GLU A 46 11.17 -8.28 -6.41
CA GLU A 46 10.98 -8.77 -7.78
C GLU A 46 12.25 -9.48 -8.31
N ASN A 47 13.42 -8.92 -8.01
CA ASN A 47 14.70 -9.55 -8.37
C ASN A 47 14.90 -10.88 -7.63
N ASN A 48 14.60 -10.94 -6.32
CA ASN A 48 14.70 -12.17 -5.55
C ASN A 48 13.75 -13.25 -6.08
N ILE A 49 12.50 -12.90 -6.39
CA ILE A 49 11.51 -13.82 -6.95
C ILE A 49 11.97 -14.34 -8.32
N SER A 50 12.51 -13.46 -9.16
CA SER A 50 13.07 -13.85 -10.46
C SER A 50 14.26 -14.80 -10.31
N ALA A 51 15.16 -14.54 -9.36
CA ALA A 51 16.29 -15.40 -9.05
C ALA A 51 15.83 -16.76 -8.49
N LEU A 52 14.83 -16.80 -7.61
CA LEU A 52 14.21 -18.03 -7.13
C LEU A 52 13.64 -18.86 -8.28
N GLY A 53 12.94 -18.23 -9.22
CA GLY A 53 12.42 -18.90 -10.42
C GLY A 53 13.54 -19.56 -11.26
N ASN A 54 14.67 -18.86 -11.44
CA ASN A 54 15.84 -19.42 -12.12
C ASN A 54 16.43 -20.61 -11.37
N LEU A 55 16.57 -20.53 -10.04
CA LEU A 55 17.09 -21.63 -9.23
C LEU A 55 16.18 -22.86 -9.30
N VAL A 56 14.87 -22.68 -9.24
CA VAL A 56 13.90 -23.78 -9.40
C VAL A 56 14.04 -24.43 -10.78
N TYR A 57 14.22 -23.63 -11.83
CA TYR A 57 14.45 -24.17 -13.18
C TYR A 57 15.79 -24.93 -13.29
N MET A 58 16.86 -24.44 -12.65
CA MET A 58 18.16 -25.13 -12.59
C MET A 58 18.04 -26.47 -11.84
N GLN A 59 17.32 -26.50 -10.71
CA GLN A 59 17.00 -27.74 -9.99
C GLN A 59 16.23 -28.74 -10.87
N TYR A 60 15.24 -28.26 -11.64
CA TYR A 60 14.50 -29.09 -12.61
C TYR A 60 15.43 -29.69 -13.67
N LYS A 61 16.48 -28.97 -14.09
CA LYS A 61 17.52 -29.45 -15.00
C LYS A 61 18.52 -30.43 -14.36
N GLY A 62 18.40 -30.70 -13.07
CA GLY A 62 19.24 -31.65 -12.33
C GLY A 62 20.46 -31.05 -11.65
N GLU A 63 20.56 -29.71 -11.59
CA GLU A 63 21.57 -29.05 -10.76
C GLU A 63 21.28 -29.26 -9.27
N LYS A 64 22.34 -29.45 -8.47
CA LYS A 64 22.26 -29.78 -7.03
C LYS A 64 23.06 -28.77 -6.21
N GLY A 65 22.76 -28.66 -4.92
CA GLY A 65 23.48 -27.77 -4.01
C GLY A 65 23.01 -26.31 -4.07
N LEU A 66 21.80 -26.08 -4.57
CA LEU A 66 21.19 -24.75 -4.68
C LEU A 66 20.32 -24.40 -3.46
N GLU A 67 20.14 -25.33 -2.52
CA GLU A 67 19.21 -25.21 -1.40
C GLU A 67 19.57 -24.04 -0.47
N ALA A 68 20.85 -23.81 -0.21
CA ALA A 68 21.32 -22.70 0.62
C ALA A 68 21.02 -21.34 -0.02
N GLU A 69 21.15 -21.25 -1.35
CA GLU A 69 20.85 -20.03 -2.10
C GLU A 69 19.34 -19.75 -2.10
N VAL A 70 18.53 -20.79 -2.33
CA VAL A 70 17.08 -20.73 -2.24
C VAL A 70 16.64 -20.26 -0.85
N GLU A 71 17.19 -20.86 0.22
CA GLU A 71 16.86 -20.47 1.59
C GLU A 71 17.25 -19.02 1.89
N ARG A 72 18.42 -18.57 1.41
CA ARG A 72 18.86 -17.17 1.57
C ARG A 72 17.89 -16.20 0.90
N LEU A 73 17.50 -16.48 -0.35
CA LEU A 73 16.57 -15.63 -1.10
C LEU A 73 15.18 -15.63 -0.47
N LEU A 74 14.67 -16.78 -0.01
CA LEU A 74 13.38 -16.85 0.70
C LEU A 74 13.38 -16.00 1.98
N LYS A 75 14.45 -16.10 2.80
CA LYS A 75 14.58 -15.28 4.02
C LYS A 75 14.67 -13.79 3.70
N SER A 76 15.45 -13.43 2.68
CA SER A 76 15.57 -12.04 2.23
C SER A 76 14.25 -11.50 1.71
N THR A 77 13.54 -12.23 0.85
CA THR A 77 12.22 -11.84 0.34
C THR A 77 11.22 -11.61 1.46
N ARG A 78 11.16 -12.52 2.45
CA ARG A 78 10.26 -12.35 3.59
C ARG A 78 10.57 -11.11 4.42
N ALA A 79 11.85 -10.81 4.65
CA ALA A 79 12.24 -9.59 5.35
C ALA A 79 11.81 -8.33 4.59
N LEU A 80 11.92 -8.32 3.25
CA LEU A 80 11.43 -7.22 2.42
C LEU A 80 9.91 -7.06 2.51
N GLU A 81 9.15 -8.15 2.54
CA GLU A 81 7.69 -8.13 2.74
C GLU A 81 7.31 -7.52 4.09
N ASP A 82 8.01 -7.92 5.16
CA ASP A 82 7.80 -7.38 6.50
C ASP A 82 8.11 -5.87 6.55
N ASP A 83 9.21 -5.43 5.93
CA ASP A 83 9.60 -4.02 5.86
C ASP A 83 8.59 -3.17 5.04
N ILE A 84 8.14 -3.69 3.89
CA ILE A 84 7.11 -3.04 3.07
C ILE A 84 5.83 -2.86 3.88
N THR A 85 5.37 -3.92 4.54
CA THR A 85 4.18 -3.89 5.39
C THR A 85 4.32 -2.84 6.50
N GLY A 86 5.48 -2.78 7.16
CA GLY A 86 5.76 -1.78 8.19
C GLY A 86 5.76 -0.34 7.67
N PHE A 87 6.21 -0.11 6.44
CA PHE A 87 6.14 1.22 5.80
C PHE A 87 4.72 1.58 5.35
N GLU A 88 3.94 0.63 4.85
CA GLU A 88 2.53 0.84 4.51
C GLU A 88 1.69 1.23 5.73
N GLU A 89 1.92 0.57 6.88
CA GLU A 89 1.29 0.94 8.14
C GLU A 89 1.66 2.36 8.60
N GLN A 90 2.92 2.76 8.43
CA GLN A 90 3.37 4.12 8.75
C GLN A 90 2.70 5.14 7.83
N ILE A 91 2.58 4.85 6.53
CA ILE A 91 1.85 5.71 5.59
C ILE A 91 0.37 5.82 6.00
N ALA A 92 -0.27 4.72 6.41
CA ALA A 92 -1.67 4.74 6.85
C ALA A 92 -1.88 5.61 8.10
N LYS A 93 -0.89 5.66 9.01
CA LYS A 93 -0.89 6.56 10.18
C LYS A 93 -0.70 8.03 9.79
N LEU A 94 0.18 8.32 8.84
CA LEU A 94 0.44 9.68 8.35
C LEU A 94 -0.71 10.22 7.48
N LEU A 95 -1.33 9.35 6.69
CA LEU A 95 -2.38 9.65 5.74
C LEU A 95 -3.56 8.70 5.97
N PRO A 96 -4.36 8.92 7.04
CA PRO A 96 -5.53 8.10 7.28
C PRO A 96 -6.50 8.21 6.10
N LYS A 97 -7.15 7.10 5.75
CA LYS A 97 -8.17 7.07 4.69
C LYS A 97 -9.51 7.56 5.25
N PRO A 98 -10.29 8.32 4.47
CA PRO A 98 -11.63 8.70 4.88
C PRO A 98 -12.49 7.45 5.15
N PRO A 99 -13.37 7.48 6.17
CA PRO A 99 -14.26 6.36 6.44
C PRO A 99 -15.22 6.11 5.28
N VAL A 100 -15.52 4.83 5.03
CA VAL A 100 -16.41 4.41 3.94
C VAL A 100 -17.71 3.87 4.53
N CYS A 101 -18.85 4.30 3.99
CA CYS A 101 -20.14 3.78 4.40
C CYS A 101 -20.27 2.27 4.11
N SER A 102 -20.56 1.48 5.12
CA SER A 102 -20.73 0.02 4.99
C SER A 102 -21.94 -0.39 4.14
N LYS A 103 -22.92 0.51 3.95
CA LYS A 103 -24.17 0.21 3.23
C LYS A 103 -24.13 0.57 1.75
N CYS A 104 -23.52 1.71 1.41
CA CYS A 104 -23.52 2.23 0.03
C CYS A 104 -22.13 2.56 -0.51
N LEU A 105 -21.07 2.27 0.25
CA LEU A 105 -19.66 2.42 -0.14
C LEU A 105 -19.22 3.85 -0.46
N THR A 106 -20.00 4.86 -0.08
CA THR A 106 -19.63 6.26 -0.23
C THR A 106 -18.52 6.62 0.76
N GLU A 107 -17.45 7.25 0.27
CA GLU A 107 -16.43 7.88 1.12
C GLU A 107 -17.01 9.10 1.84
N LEU A 108 -16.72 9.21 3.14
CA LEU A 108 -17.30 10.21 4.02
C LEU A 108 -16.21 11.06 4.67
N PRO A 109 -16.54 12.30 5.08
CA PRO A 109 -15.69 13.07 5.97
C PRO A 109 -15.34 12.30 7.25
N PHE A 110 -14.16 12.54 7.81
CA PHE A 110 -13.68 11.85 9.02
C PHE A 110 -14.59 12.02 10.24
N ASP A 111 -15.36 13.10 10.30
CA ASP A 111 -16.28 13.46 11.37
C ASP A 111 -17.74 13.05 11.09
N ALA A 112 -18.00 12.35 9.98
CA ALA A 112 -19.34 11.96 9.58
C ALA A 112 -19.96 10.94 10.55
N LYS A 113 -21.03 11.34 11.25
CA LYS A 113 -21.85 10.43 12.10
C LYS A 113 -22.87 9.62 11.31
N TYR A 114 -23.26 10.12 10.14
CA TYR A 114 -24.22 9.51 9.22
C TYR A 114 -23.71 9.67 7.79
N CYS A 115 -24.02 8.70 6.93
CA CYS A 115 -23.74 8.77 5.51
C CYS A 115 -24.63 9.83 4.84
N PHE A 116 -24.03 10.85 4.21
CA PHE A 116 -24.78 11.88 3.49
C PHE A 116 -25.51 11.35 2.24
N ASN A 117 -25.14 10.18 1.73
CA ASN A 117 -25.73 9.57 0.55
C ASN A 117 -26.91 8.64 0.88
N CYS A 118 -26.77 7.74 1.86
CA CYS A 118 -27.81 6.74 2.16
C CYS A 118 -28.44 6.84 3.56
N GLY A 119 -28.01 7.80 4.39
CA GLY A 119 -28.51 8.02 5.75
C GLY A 119 -28.09 6.97 6.78
N ALA A 120 -27.31 5.96 6.41
CA ALA A 120 -26.83 4.95 7.36
C ALA A 120 -25.94 5.59 8.44
N LYS A 121 -26.16 5.19 9.71
CA LYS A 121 -25.31 5.61 10.83
C LYS A 121 -23.93 5.00 10.68
N MET A 122 -22.89 5.82 10.85
CA MET A 122 -21.52 5.32 10.84
C MET A 122 -21.23 4.62 12.17
N ALA A 123 -20.64 3.42 12.09
CA ALA A 123 -20.09 2.78 13.27
C ALA A 123 -18.97 3.70 13.78
N GLN A 124 -19.15 4.27 14.97
CA GLN A 124 -18.07 5.01 15.62
C GLN A 124 -17.19 3.98 16.30
N ASP A 125 -15.94 3.87 15.85
CA ASP A 125 -14.91 3.17 16.60
C ASP A 125 -14.66 3.97 17.89
N GLY A 126 -15.40 3.64 18.96
CA GLY A 126 -15.22 4.30 20.26
C GLY A 126 -16.41 4.37 21.23
N GLN A 127 -17.38 3.45 21.21
CA GLN A 127 -18.30 3.27 22.35
C GLN A 127 -18.50 1.79 22.66
N THR A 128 -17.55 1.22 23.39
CA THR A 128 -17.85 0.20 24.41
C THR A 128 -18.48 0.90 25.60
N GLU A 129 -19.76 0.65 25.84
CA GLU A 129 -20.36 0.55 27.18
C GLU A 129 -21.30 -0.66 27.19
#